data_AF-R7SYN4-F1
#
_entry.id   AF-R7SYN4-F1
#
_cell.length_a   1.000
_cell.length_b   1.000
_cell.length_c   1.000
_cell.angle_alpha   90.00
_cell.angle_beta   90.00
_cell.angle_gamma   90.00
#
_symmetry.space_group_name_H-M   'P 1'
#
loop_
_entity.id
_entity.type
_entity.pdbx_description
1 polymer ?
#
loop_
_entity_poly.entity_id
_entity_poly.type
_entity_poly.pdbx_seq_one_letter_code
_entity_poly.pdbx_strand_id
1 'polypeptide(L)'
;MRHGERCESVRHCRWVDEVIPDAPWVIDQSFLDKYQIDYVAHDEDPYVSGNHDDVYAFVKNQGKFLPTRRTPGVSTSELLERIVSGYRHRIFDKKLAKMGHAELMAEGSDYDDSRPPSGRASPLRRQQSPAVA
;
A
#
# COMPACT_ATOMS: atom_id res chain seq x y z
N MET A 1 -1.50 8.43 -6.82
CA MET A 1 -1.38 9.65 -6.02
C MET A 1 0.08 10.04 -5.92
N ARG A 2 0.42 11.30 -6.21
CA ARG A 2 1.76 11.87 -6.00
C ARG A 2 1.98 12.16 -4.51
N HIS A 3 3.22 12.42 -4.11
CA HIS A 3 3.58 12.64 -2.70
C HIS A 3 2.72 13.74 -2.02
N GLY A 4 2.62 14.93 -2.62
CA GLY A 4 1.81 16.02 -2.07
C GLY A 4 0.32 15.66 -1.91
N GLU A 5 -0.26 14.95 -2.87
CA GLU A 5 -1.66 14.48 -2.79
C GLU A 5 -1.87 13.54 -1.59
N ARG A 6 -0.87 12.70 -1.26
CA ARG A 6 -0.93 11.81 -0.10
C ARG A 6 -0.85 12.60 1.20
N CYS A 7 0.05 13.57 1.30
CA CYS A 7 0.17 14.43 2.49
C CYS A 7 -1.13 15.18 2.77
N GLU A 8 -1.73 15.81 1.76
CA GLU A 8 -3.00 16.52 1.91
C GLU A 8 -4.16 15.57 2.26
N SER A 9 -4.18 14.37 1.68
CA SER A 9 -5.19 13.36 2.05
C SER A 9 -5.12 12.98 3.53
N VAL A 10 -3.92 12.83 4.09
CA VAL A 10 -3.73 12.53 5.52
C VAL A 10 -4.08 13.75 6.39
N ARG A 11 -3.74 14.96 5.96
CA ARG A 11 -4.06 16.21 6.68
C ARG A 11 -5.56 16.45 6.85
N HIS A 12 -6.39 15.90 5.94
CA HIS A 12 -7.85 15.96 6.04
C HIS A 12 -8.49 14.80 6.81
N CYS A 13 -7.69 13.89 7.38
CA CYS A 13 -8.21 12.82 8.23
C CYS A 13 -8.61 13.38 9.61
N ARG A 14 -9.82 13.05 10.08
CA ARG A 14 -10.38 13.51 11.37
C ARG A 14 -9.45 13.28 12.58
N TRP A 15 -8.65 12.23 12.53
CA TRP A 15 -7.85 11.75 13.66
C TRP A 15 -6.39 12.18 13.60
N VAL A 16 -6.02 13.03 12.64
CA VAL A 16 -4.64 13.49 12.43
C VAL A 16 -4.48 14.92 12.95
N ASP A 17 -3.54 15.10 13.87
CA ASP A 17 -3.16 16.43 14.39
C ASP A 17 -1.97 17.03 13.61
N GLU A 18 -0.96 16.22 13.28
CA GLU A 18 0.25 16.64 12.56
C GLU A 18 0.64 15.64 11.45
N VAL A 19 1.19 16.15 10.34
CA VAL A 19 1.72 15.35 9.23
C VAL A 19 3.21 15.66 9.05
N ILE A 20 4.04 14.62 9.11
CA ILE A 20 5.48 14.68 8.79
C ILE A 20 5.66 14.12 7.36
N PRO A 21 5.90 14.96 6.33
CA PRO A 21 5.93 14.51 4.93
C PRO A 21 7.06 13.52 4.62
N ASP A 22 8.26 13.81 5.12
CA ASP A 22 9.48 13.05 4.81
C ASP A 22 9.83 12.06 5.94
N ALA A 23 8.84 11.27 6.36
CA ALA A 23 9.08 10.21 7.34
C ALA A 23 10.08 9.17 6.79
N PRO A 24 11.04 8.70 7.61
CA PRO A 24 12.04 7.76 7.18
C PRO A 24 11.43 6.38 6.92
N TRP A 25 12.07 5.59 6.06
CA TRP A 25 11.64 4.21 5.80
C TRP A 25 11.82 3.29 7.02
N VAL A 26 12.88 3.50 7.80
CA VAL A 26 13.15 2.81 9.07
C VAL A 26 13.27 3.87 10.15
N ILE A 27 12.50 3.70 11.23
CA ILE A 27 12.48 4.63 12.36
C ILE A 27 13.65 4.30 13.31
N ASP A 28 14.38 5.32 13.74
CA ASP A 28 15.46 5.21 14.72
C ASP A 28 15.22 6.11 15.95
N GLN A 29 16.13 6.07 16.92
CA GLN A 29 16.01 6.86 18.15
C GLN A 29 16.00 8.36 17.87
N SER A 30 16.76 8.84 16.89
CA SER A 30 16.85 10.26 16.57
C SER A 30 15.51 10.82 16.07
N PHE A 31 14.77 10.01 15.30
CA PHE A 31 13.43 10.37 14.85
C PHE A 31 12.43 10.39 16.00
N LEU A 32 12.48 9.39 16.89
CA LEU A 32 11.62 9.35 18.07
C LEU A 32 11.85 10.56 18.98
N ASP A 33 13.11 10.90 19.25
CA ASP A 33 13.46 12.00 20.13
C ASP A 33 13.10 13.36 19.52
N LYS A 34 13.35 13.54 18.21
CA LYS A 34 13.06 14.78 17.48
C LYS A 34 11.58 15.17 17.56
N TYR A 35 10.67 14.20 17.42
CA TYR A 35 9.22 14.43 17.41
C TYR A 35 8.55 14.01 18.72
N GLN A 36 9.33 13.66 19.75
CA GLN A 36 8.85 13.24 21.07
C GLN A 36 7.80 12.11 20.98
N ILE A 37 8.08 11.08 20.19
CA ILE A 37 7.15 9.99 19.92
C ILE A 37 7.17 8.96 21.06
N ASP A 38 6.03 8.82 21.74
CA ASP A 38 5.84 7.81 22.79
C ASP A 38 5.64 6.40 22.21
N TYR A 39 4.80 6.29 21.17
CA TYR A 39 4.42 5.02 20.56
C TYR A 39 4.34 5.12 19.03
N VAL A 40 4.60 4.00 18.36
CA VAL A 40 4.44 3.84 16.91
C VAL A 40 3.33 2.83 16.63
N ALA A 41 2.33 3.22 15.85
CA ALA A 41 1.18 2.40 15.53
C ALA A 41 1.16 1.93 14.07
N HIS A 42 1.10 0.61 13.86
CA HIS A 42 0.95 -0.05 12.55
C HIS A 42 0.27 -1.41 12.75
N ASP A 43 -0.15 -2.12 11.69
CA ASP A 43 -0.59 -3.51 11.84
C ASP A 43 0.53 -4.43 12.37
N GLU A 44 0.15 -5.56 12.98
CA GLU A 44 1.05 -6.44 13.74
C GLU A 44 2.06 -7.20 12.88
N ASP A 45 1.74 -7.40 11.60
CA ASP A 45 2.52 -8.24 10.69
C ASP A 45 3.94 -7.68 10.49
N PRO A 46 4.98 -8.55 10.43
CA PRO A 46 6.33 -8.12 10.09
C PRO A 46 6.38 -7.44 8.73
N TYR A 47 6.88 -6.21 8.68
CA TYR A 47 6.99 -5.47 7.42
C TYR A 47 8.40 -5.67 6.84
N VAL A 48 8.53 -6.71 6.02
CA VAL A 48 9.78 -7.09 5.36
C VAL A 48 10.10 -6.08 4.25
N SER A 49 11.31 -5.51 4.27
CA SER A 49 11.77 -4.63 3.20
C SER A 49 13.28 -4.61 3.06
N GLY A 50 13.78 -4.90 1.84
CA GLY A 50 15.20 -4.90 1.54
C GLY A 50 15.96 -5.87 2.45
N ASN A 51 16.85 -5.34 3.29
CA ASN A 51 17.65 -6.10 4.26
C ASN A 51 17.04 -6.14 5.67
N HIS A 52 15.77 -5.77 5.82
CA HIS A 52 15.06 -5.78 7.10
C HIS A 52 13.97 -6.85 7.08
N ASP A 53 14.05 -7.80 8.02
CA ASP A 53 12.98 -8.78 8.26
C ASP A 53 11.71 -8.11 8.84
N ASP A 54 11.89 -7.02 9.57
CA ASP A 54 10.81 -6.14 10.00
C ASP A 54 11.35 -4.72 10.25
N VAL A 55 10.87 -3.73 9.49
CA VAL A 55 11.30 -2.32 9.68
C VAL A 55 10.85 -1.74 11.03
N TYR A 56 9.88 -2.36 11.70
CA TYR A 56 9.41 -1.95 13.03
C TYR A 56 10.08 -2.70 14.19
N ALA A 57 11.02 -3.62 13.91
CA ALA A 57 11.69 -4.43 14.95
C ALA A 57 12.30 -3.57 16.07
N PHE A 58 12.89 -2.42 15.71
CA PHE A 58 13.50 -1.48 16.66
C PHE A 58 12.50 -0.99 17.72
N VAL A 59 11.32 -0.51 17.31
CA VAL A 59 10.31 0.01 18.22
C VAL A 59 9.54 -1.10 18.95
N LYS A 60 9.39 -2.28 18.32
CA LYS A 60 8.84 -3.48 18.96
C LYS A 60 9.72 -3.93 20.13
N ASN A 61 11.04 -3.99 19.94
CA ASN A 61 12.00 -4.39 20.98
C ASN A 61 12.06 -3.41 22.16
N GLN A 62 11.70 -2.14 21.97
CA GLN A 62 11.59 -1.14 23.03
C GLN A 62 10.24 -1.16 23.76
N GLY A 63 9.28 -1.99 23.35
CA GLY A 63 7.93 -1.98 23.90
C GLY A 63 7.12 -0.72 23.51
N LYS A 64 7.53 -0.02 22.44
CA LYS A 64 6.88 1.21 21.96
C LYS A 64 5.96 1.00 20.76
N PHE A 65 5.71 -0.23 20.36
CA PHE A 65 4.85 -0.55 19.22
C PHE A 65 3.40 -0.81 19.67
N LEU A 66 2.44 -0.13 19.04
CA LEU A 66 1.00 -0.31 19.27
C LEU A 66 0.35 -0.97 18.05
N PRO A 67 0.06 -2.30 18.09
CA PRO A 67 -0.52 -2.99 16.94
C PRO A 67 -1.96 -2.52 16.69
N THR A 68 -2.26 -2.19 15.44
CA THR A 68 -3.61 -1.86 14.97
C THR A 68 -4.18 -2.99 14.12
N ARG A 69 -5.48 -2.96 13.83
CA ARG A 69 -6.16 -3.98 13.02
C ARG A 69 -6.50 -3.43 11.65
N ARG A 70 -6.20 -4.22 10.62
CA ARG A 70 -6.61 -3.92 9.24
C ARG A 70 -8.13 -3.91 9.12
N THR A 71 -8.67 -3.04 8.29
CA THR A 71 -10.10 -3.04 7.93
C THR A 71 -10.33 -4.00 6.77
N PRO A 72 -11.16 -5.06 6.92
CA PRO A 72 -11.44 -6.00 5.82
C PRO A 72 -12.23 -5.34 4.67
N GLY A 73 -12.01 -5.81 3.44
CA GLY A 73 -12.75 -5.37 2.25
C GLY A 73 -12.39 -3.98 1.71
N VAL A 74 -11.26 -3.43 2.16
CA VAL A 74 -10.70 -2.18 1.63
C VAL A 74 -9.17 -2.24 1.62
N SER A 75 -8.60 -1.99 0.43
CA SER A 75 -7.17 -1.76 0.25
C SER A 75 -6.93 -0.99 -1.05
N THR A 76 -5.75 -0.41 -1.23
CA THR A 76 -5.38 0.26 -2.49
C THR A 76 -5.46 -0.68 -3.68
N SER A 77 -5.00 -1.94 -3.52
CA SER A 77 -5.07 -2.97 -4.56
C SER A 77 -6.52 -3.32 -4.91
N GLU A 78 -7.38 -3.49 -3.91
CA GLU A 78 -8.79 -3.82 -4.13
C GLU A 78 -9.55 -2.68 -4.82
N LEU A 79 -9.25 -1.42 -4.47
CA LEU A 79 -9.78 -0.27 -5.20
C LEU A 79 -9.31 -0.24 -6.66
N LEU A 80 -8.03 -0.52 -6.90
CA LEU A 80 -7.48 -0.60 -8.25
C LEU A 80 -8.18 -1.72 -9.06
N GLU A 81 -8.37 -2.90 -8.49
CA GLU A 81 -9.08 -4.02 -9.12
C GLU A 81 -10.51 -3.65 -9.51
N ARG A 82 -11.25 -2.97 -8.61
CA ARG A 82 -12.61 -2.50 -8.90
C ARG A 82 -12.64 -1.50 -10.07
N ILE A 83 -11.67 -0.58 -10.12
CA ILE A 83 -11.56 0.39 -11.21
C ILE A 83 -11.19 -0.31 -12.52
N VAL A 84 -10.19 -1.18 -12.53
CA VAL A 84 -9.77 -1.90 -13.75
C VAL A 84 -10.89 -2.81 -14.25
N SER A 85 -11.59 -3.50 -13.36
CA SER A 85 -12.75 -4.30 -13.73
C SER A 85 -13.85 -3.45 -14.35
N GLY A 86 -14.21 -2.32 -13.74
CA GLY A 86 -15.21 -1.40 -14.29
C GLY A 86 -14.82 -0.83 -15.66
N TYR A 87 -13.52 -0.57 -15.86
CA TYR A 87 -12.98 -0.16 -17.15
C TYR A 87 -13.17 -1.25 -18.21
N ARG A 88 -12.69 -2.48 -17.95
CA ARG A 88 -12.81 -3.62 -18.91
C ARG A 88 -14.25 -3.91 -19.31
N HIS A 89 -15.19 -3.76 -18.38
CA HIS A 89 -16.62 -3.96 -18.62
C HIS A 89 -17.34 -2.71 -19.16
N ARG A 90 -16.61 -1.68 -19.61
CA ARG A 90 -17.14 -0.44 -20.20
C ARG A 90 -18.10 0.35 -19.29
N ILE A 91 -18.04 0.13 -17.97
CA ILE A 91 -18.92 0.80 -16.99
C ILE A 91 -18.68 2.32 -17.01
N PHE A 92 -17.45 2.75 -17.28
CA PHE A 92 -17.05 4.15 -17.24
C PHE A 92 -17.16 4.88 -18.58
N ASP A 93 -17.36 4.17 -19.69
CA ASP A 93 -17.28 4.74 -21.05
C ASP A 93 -18.23 5.93 -21.25
N LYS A 94 -19.51 5.78 -20.89
CA LYS A 94 -20.50 6.88 -20.99
C LYS A 94 -20.09 8.11 -20.18
N LYS A 95 -19.48 7.90 -19.01
CA LYS A 95 -19.02 8.98 -18.14
C LYS A 95 -17.78 9.67 -18.72
N LEU A 96 -16.82 8.88 -19.21
CA LEU A 96 -15.61 9.37 -19.86
C LEU A 96 -15.93 10.19 -21.11
N ALA A 97 -16.81 9.70 -21.98
CA ALA A 97 -17.30 10.44 -23.14
C ALA A 97 -17.94 11.78 -22.73
N LYS A 98 -18.81 11.77 -21.72
CA LYS A 98 -19.45 12.99 -21.20
C LYS A 98 -18.45 13.99 -20.61
N MET A 99 -17.34 13.50 -20.04
CA MET A 99 -16.26 14.33 -19.53
C MET A 99 -15.31 14.84 -20.62
N GLY A 100 -15.55 14.49 -21.89
CA GLY A 100 -14.68 14.87 -23.01
C GLY A 100 -13.42 14.01 -23.13
N HIS A 101 -13.38 12.86 -22.43
CA HIS A 101 -12.26 11.93 -22.37
C HIS A 101 -12.56 10.63 -23.13
N ALA A 102 -13.07 10.74 -24.35
CA ALA A 102 -13.41 9.57 -25.17
C ALA A 102 -12.16 8.73 -25.51
N GLU A 103 -10.97 9.35 -25.55
CA GLU A 103 -9.67 8.71 -25.74
C GLU A 103 -9.28 7.75 -24.61
N LEU A 104 -9.91 7.87 -23.44
CA LEU A 104 -9.70 6.99 -22.30
C LEU A 104 -10.76 5.89 -22.20
N MET A 105 -11.69 5.77 -23.15
CA MET A 105 -12.70 4.70 -23.11
C MET A 105 -12.04 3.33 -23.34
N ALA A 106 -12.66 2.28 -22.78
CA ALA A 106 -12.17 0.92 -23.02
C ALA A 106 -12.40 0.49 -24.48
N GLU A 107 -13.52 0.92 -25.07
CA GLU A 107 -13.78 0.78 -26.50
C GLU A 107 -12.74 1.52 -27.33
N GLY A 108 -12.03 0.80 -28.20
CA GLY A 108 -10.95 1.36 -29.02
C GLY A 108 -9.61 1.50 -28.29
N SER A 109 -9.51 1.03 -27.04
CA SER A 109 -8.20 0.92 -26.39
C SER A 109 -7.39 -0.22 -27.02
N ASP A 110 -6.09 0.01 -27.25
CA ASP A 110 -5.14 -0.99 -27.76
C ASP A 110 -4.80 -2.07 -26.70
N TYR A 111 -5.61 -2.18 -25.65
CA TYR A 111 -5.40 -3.14 -24.57
C TYR A 111 -5.85 -4.53 -25.01
N ASP A 112 -4.88 -5.36 -25.38
CA ASP A 112 -5.08 -6.75 -25.80
C ASP A 112 -5.23 -7.69 -24.59
N ASP A 113 -6.46 -8.14 -24.32
CA ASP A 113 -6.80 -9.08 -23.24
C ASP A 113 -6.21 -10.49 -23.45
N SER A 114 -5.68 -10.79 -24.64
CA SER A 114 -5.02 -12.07 -24.94
C SER A 114 -3.55 -12.10 -24.54
N ARG A 115 -2.97 -10.96 -24.14
CA ARG A 115 -1.56 -10.87 -23.74
C ARG A 115 -1.38 -11.44 -22.34
N PRO A 116 -0.54 -12.48 -22.14
CA PRO A 116 -0.34 -13.07 -20.82
C PRO A 116 0.22 -12.01 -19.86
N PRO A 117 -0.18 -12.03 -18.57
CA PRO A 117 0.38 -11.12 -17.58
C PRO A 117 1.89 -11.32 -17.54
N SER A 118 2.66 -10.23 -17.64
CA SER A 118 4.11 -10.28 -17.51
C SER A 118 4.49 -10.62 -16.06
N GLY A 119 4.45 -11.91 -15.74
CA GLY A 119 4.79 -12.42 -14.42
C GLY A 119 6.30 -12.37 -14.20
N ARG A 120 6.74 -11.59 -13.21
CA ARG A 120 7.97 -11.92 -12.48
C ARG A 120 7.65 -13.19 -11.68
N ALA A 121 8.34 -14.28 -11.97
CA ALA A 121 8.18 -15.54 -11.23
C ALA A 121 8.42 -15.30 -9.73
N SER A 122 7.42 -15.58 -8.90
CA SER A 122 7.62 -15.72 -7.47
C SER A 122 8.56 -16.92 -7.23
N PRO A 123 9.65 -16.79 -6.44
CA PRO A 123 10.50 -17.92 -6.12
C PRO A 123 9.67 -18.98 -5.40
N LEU A 124 9.77 -20.23 -5.87
CA LEU A 124 9.09 -21.37 -5.27
C LEU A 124 9.28 -21.40 -3.75
N ARG A 125 8.16 -21.51 -3.04
CA ARG A 125 8.08 -21.84 -1.62
C ARG A 125 8.87 -23.13 -1.37
N ARG A 126 10.10 -23.04 -0.87
CA ARG A 126 10.86 -24.20 -0.36
C ARG A 126 10.03 -24.81 0.76
N GLN A 127 9.50 -26.01 0.51
CA GLN A 127 8.97 -26.87 1.56
C GLN A 127 10.13 -27.16 2.53
N GLN A 128 10.00 -26.73 3.78
CA GLN A 128 10.86 -27.23 4.85
C GLN A 128 10.37 -28.64 5.19
N SER A 129 11.23 -29.63 4.95
CA SER A 129 11.06 -30.98 5.52
C SER A 129 11.22 -30.92 7.04
N PRO A 130 10.51 -31.76 7.81
CA PRO A 130 10.69 -31.82 9.26
C PRO A 130 12.02 -32.52 9.57
N ALA A 131 12.87 -31.90 10.37
CA ALA A 131 14.01 -32.58 10.96
C ALA A 131 13.51 -33.43 12.13
N VAL A 132 13.67 -34.75 11.98
CA VAL A 132 13.60 -35.74 13.05
C VAL A 132 15.03 -35.96 13.54
N ALA A 133 15.31 -35.64 14.80
CA ALA A 133 16.21 -36.32 15.74
C ALA A 133 16.25 -35.53 17.05
#